data_AF-A0A370SNI2-F1
#
_entry.id   AF-A0A370SNI2-F1
#
_cell.length_a   1.000
_cell.length_b   1.000
_cell.length_c   1.000
_cell.angle_alpha   90.00
_cell.angle_beta   90.00
_cell.angle_gamma   90.00
#
_symmetry.space_group_name_H-M   'P 1'
#
loop_
_entity.id
_entity.type
_entity.pdbx_description
1 polymer ?
#
loop_
_entity_poly.entity_id
_entity_poly.type
_entity_poly.pdbx_seq_one_letter_code
_entity_poly.pdbx_strand_id
1 'polypeptide(L)'
;MNKSTLAVAVAFGVLAQQAGAAGFIEDSKASLSSRTMYFNNDNRDGGADQREAAQGFKFDYLSGFTQGMVGFGLDVQALSGIHLDGGRGHHPDNNSFSPSDSDGSATQSWSRVAGNVKARLSKTEAHLGGALQPSLPILVANDSRLLPQTFEGGTITSKEIDNVTFNAGQLEHAVGRASTNSTGLAVAGGTQDSNQFRYAGADWKVTKDLTLQYYHSNLQDYYKQNFFGLVHILPISTNQSFKTDIRYFDSSSDGKNGDAGYRFNNNGGYAKTPGEVDNKTWSAMFTYTLGGNAFLLGHQRVNDDGGFVYLNQGNVVDGNGRPEGAGGASFYLFTDSMINGFVRAGENTTFGQYSYDFAGLGVPGLKASVAYLHGDNIKATNGSGSDMSEWERDMRIDYTVQQGALKGFGVTLRNGVYRGSEINIADQDQTRLIFNYTYSFL
;
A
#
# COMPACT_ATOMS: atom_id res chain seq x y z
N MET A 1 -24.35 -16.46 -31.70
CA MET A 1 -24.11 -15.00 -31.72
C MET A 1 -24.90 -14.39 -30.58
N ASN A 2 -24.21 -14.02 -29.50
CA ASN A 2 -24.58 -13.05 -28.48
C ASN A 2 -23.23 -12.64 -27.89
N LYS A 3 -22.64 -11.59 -28.46
CA LYS A 3 -21.33 -11.09 -28.07
C LYS A 3 -21.51 -10.43 -26.70
N SER A 4 -20.86 -11.00 -25.69
CA SER A 4 -20.75 -10.41 -24.35
C SER A 4 -20.11 -9.02 -24.48
N THR A 5 -20.87 -8.00 -24.14
CA THR A 5 -20.51 -6.57 -24.18
C THR A 5 -19.52 -6.16 -23.08
N LEU A 6 -18.92 -7.11 -22.35
CA LEU A 6 -17.94 -6.82 -21.29
C LEU A 6 -16.48 -6.77 -21.77
N ALA A 7 -16.19 -7.10 -23.03
CA ALA A 7 -14.84 -7.04 -23.61
C ALA A 7 -14.52 -5.69 -24.31
N VAL A 8 -15.42 -4.70 -24.24
CA VAL A 8 -15.28 -3.42 -24.97
C VAL A 8 -14.67 -2.29 -24.12
N ALA A 9 -14.45 -2.47 -22.81
CA ALA A 9 -13.90 -1.41 -21.95
C ALA A 9 -12.39 -1.51 -21.67
N VAL A 10 -11.69 -2.55 -22.14
CA VAL A 10 -10.23 -2.74 -21.89
C VAL A 10 -9.41 -2.97 -23.17
N ALA A 11 -10.05 -2.94 -24.35
CA ALA A 11 -9.41 -3.22 -25.65
C ALA A 11 -9.51 -2.07 -26.67
N PHE A 12 -9.57 -0.82 -26.22
CA PHE A 12 -9.31 0.38 -27.06
C PHE A 12 -8.16 1.19 -26.46
N GLY A 13 -6.93 0.70 -26.67
CA GLY A 13 -5.72 1.40 -26.23
C GLY A 13 -4.45 1.02 -27.00
N VAL A 14 -4.56 0.24 -28.08
CA VAL A 14 -3.44 -0.03 -28.98
C VAL A 14 -3.98 0.07 -30.40
N LEU A 15 -3.98 1.30 -30.92
CA LEU A 15 -3.77 1.71 -32.31
C LEU A 15 -4.05 3.23 -32.39
N ALA A 16 -3.11 4.01 -31.85
CA ALA A 16 -2.89 5.40 -32.24
C ALA A 16 -1.41 5.72 -32.01
N GLN A 17 -0.54 5.07 -32.78
CA GLN A 17 0.78 5.66 -33.05
C GLN A 17 0.51 6.97 -33.80
N GLN A 18 0.92 8.08 -33.17
CA GLN A 18 0.97 9.43 -33.73
C GLN A 18 -0.36 10.02 -34.25
N ALA A 19 -1.35 10.21 -33.36
CA ALA A 19 -2.38 11.24 -33.56
C ALA A 19 -3.00 11.66 -32.22
N GLY A 20 -2.62 12.86 -31.76
CA GLY A 20 -3.39 13.70 -30.84
C GLY A 20 -3.32 13.37 -29.35
N ALA A 21 -2.35 13.93 -28.63
CA ALA A 21 -2.77 14.59 -27.39
C ALA A 21 -3.68 15.73 -27.84
N ALA A 22 -4.97 15.70 -27.47
CA ALA A 22 -5.89 16.76 -27.85
C ALA A 22 -5.37 18.11 -27.31
N GLY A 23 -4.66 18.05 -26.18
CA GLY A 23 -3.86 19.13 -25.63
C GLY A 23 -3.86 19.11 -24.11
N PHE A 24 -3.25 20.13 -23.50
CA PHE A 24 -3.08 20.20 -22.05
C PHE A 24 -4.43 20.27 -21.30
N ILE A 25 -5.43 20.95 -21.86
CA ILE A 25 -6.75 21.10 -21.25
C ILE A 25 -7.72 20.05 -21.77
N GLU A 26 -7.61 19.74 -23.05
CA GLU A 26 -8.54 18.88 -23.80
C GLU A 26 -8.48 17.43 -23.31
N ASP A 27 -7.31 16.96 -22.87
CA ASP A 27 -7.15 15.63 -22.27
C ASP A 27 -7.17 15.67 -20.73
N SER A 28 -7.55 16.80 -20.13
CA SER A 28 -7.55 16.93 -18.67
C SER A 28 -8.68 16.15 -18.02
N LYS A 29 -8.41 15.61 -16.83
CA LYS A 29 -9.36 14.88 -16.00
C LYS A 29 -9.41 15.50 -14.63
N ALA A 30 -10.60 15.71 -14.10
CA ALA A 30 -10.81 16.23 -12.75
C ALA A 30 -11.79 15.32 -12.00
N SER A 31 -11.48 15.02 -10.75
CA SER A 31 -12.38 14.24 -9.88
C SER A 31 -12.33 14.72 -8.45
N LEU A 32 -13.47 14.59 -7.75
CA LEU A 32 -13.58 14.75 -6.31
C LEU A 32 -14.08 13.43 -5.73
N SER A 33 -13.24 12.80 -4.92
CA SER A 33 -13.57 11.60 -4.16
C SER A 33 -13.87 11.97 -2.72
N SER A 34 -14.89 11.35 -2.13
CA SER A 34 -15.21 11.42 -0.72
C SER A 34 -15.07 10.03 -0.08
N ARG A 35 -14.53 9.99 1.15
CA ARG A 35 -14.42 8.79 1.97
C ARG A 35 -14.88 9.09 3.38
N THR A 36 -16.01 8.55 3.81
CA THR A 36 -16.37 8.52 5.24
C THR A 36 -15.84 7.22 5.81
N MET A 37 -15.11 7.28 6.92
CA MET A 37 -14.58 6.08 7.57
C MET A 37 -14.87 6.12 9.06
N TYR A 38 -15.49 5.06 9.56
CA TYR A 38 -15.51 4.70 10.97
C TYR A 38 -14.47 3.62 11.20
N PHE A 39 -13.61 3.81 12.21
CA PHE A 39 -12.55 2.92 12.62
C PHE A 39 -12.70 2.62 14.11
N ASN A 40 -12.73 1.34 14.47
CA ASN A 40 -12.75 0.89 15.85
C ASN A 40 -11.70 -0.21 15.99
N ASN A 41 -10.74 -0.03 16.89
CA ASN A 41 -9.71 -0.99 17.24
C ASN A 41 -9.74 -1.16 18.77
N ASP A 42 -10.37 -2.25 19.20
CA ASP A 42 -10.43 -2.68 20.59
C ASP A 42 -9.14 -3.47 20.89
N ASN A 43 -8.27 -2.89 21.72
CA ASN A 43 -7.04 -3.53 22.18
C ASN A 43 -7.36 -4.30 23.47
N ARG A 44 -7.37 -5.63 23.36
CA ARG A 44 -7.53 -6.52 24.51
C ARG A 44 -6.29 -6.43 25.42
N ASP A 45 -6.47 -6.82 26.68
CA ASP A 45 -5.40 -6.93 27.69
C ASP A 45 -4.71 -5.61 28.07
N GLY A 46 -5.45 -4.50 28.03
CA GLY A 46 -5.06 -3.23 28.65
C GLY A 46 -4.39 -2.21 27.73
N GLY A 47 -4.42 -2.43 26.41
CA GLY A 47 -4.06 -1.40 25.43
C GLY A 47 -5.13 -0.30 25.33
N ALA A 48 -4.74 0.90 24.89
CA ALA A 48 -5.69 1.97 24.66
C ALA A 48 -6.53 1.69 23.41
N ASP A 49 -7.84 1.65 23.55
CA ASP A 49 -8.76 1.52 22.42
C ASP A 49 -8.67 2.75 21.51
N GLN A 50 -8.85 2.51 20.21
CA GLN A 50 -8.98 3.58 19.23
C GLN A 50 -10.35 3.49 18.56
N ARG A 51 -11.14 4.57 18.64
CA ARG A 51 -12.45 4.64 18.00
C ARG A 51 -12.70 6.03 17.47
N GLU A 52 -12.72 6.14 16.15
CA GLU A 52 -12.81 7.42 15.47
C GLU A 52 -13.67 7.32 14.21
N ALA A 53 -14.28 8.43 13.83
CA ALA A 53 -14.97 8.63 12.57
C ALA A 53 -14.45 9.89 11.91
N ALA A 54 -14.22 9.84 10.60
CA ALA A 54 -13.75 10.99 9.83
C ALA A 54 -14.29 10.99 8.41
N GLN A 55 -14.30 12.19 7.80
CA GLN A 55 -14.63 12.43 6.40
C GLN A 55 -13.40 12.94 5.66
N GLY A 56 -12.99 12.23 4.62
CA GLY A 56 -11.92 12.59 3.71
C GLY A 56 -12.45 13.09 2.38
N PHE A 57 -11.76 14.06 1.80
CA PHE A 57 -11.95 14.56 0.44
C PHE A 57 -10.62 14.51 -0.29
N LYS A 58 -10.66 14.02 -1.53
CA LYS A 58 -9.54 13.98 -2.45
C LYS A 58 -9.95 14.58 -3.77
N PHE A 59 -9.41 15.75 -4.07
CA PHE A 59 -9.50 16.36 -5.39
C PHE A 59 -8.24 16.01 -6.19
N ASP A 60 -8.43 15.39 -7.35
CA ASP A 60 -7.36 15.15 -8.32
C ASP A 60 -7.68 15.91 -9.60
N TYR A 61 -6.70 16.66 -10.10
CA TYR A 61 -6.69 17.25 -11.43
C TYR A 61 -5.46 16.74 -12.17
N LEU A 62 -5.65 16.07 -13.29
CA LEU A 62 -4.59 15.57 -14.15
C LEU A 62 -4.70 16.28 -15.49
N SER A 63 -3.74 17.12 -15.85
CA SER A 63 -3.75 17.73 -17.18
C SER A 63 -3.50 16.70 -18.27
N GLY A 64 -3.80 17.05 -19.52
CA GLY A 64 -3.21 16.42 -20.69
C GLY A 64 -1.72 16.74 -20.83
N PHE A 65 -1.13 16.38 -21.96
CA PHE A 65 0.21 16.82 -22.35
C PHE A 65 0.12 17.88 -23.45
N THR A 66 0.98 18.90 -23.39
CA THR A 66 1.13 19.86 -24.49
C THR A 66 1.51 19.15 -25.79
N GLN A 67 1.05 19.67 -26.91
CA GLN A 67 1.43 19.16 -28.22
C GLN A 67 2.91 19.45 -28.51
N GLY A 68 3.60 18.50 -29.14
CA GLY A 68 5.02 18.62 -29.48
C GLY A 68 5.76 17.30 -29.38
N MET A 69 7.06 17.33 -29.68
CA MET A 69 7.96 16.17 -29.52
C MET A 69 8.08 15.76 -28.05
N VAL A 70 8.20 16.76 -27.16
CA VAL A 70 8.12 16.58 -25.71
C VAL A 70 6.84 17.27 -25.24
N GLY A 71 5.93 16.49 -24.67
CA GLY A 71 4.71 17.00 -24.08
C GLY A 71 4.91 17.27 -22.59
N PHE A 72 4.42 18.41 -22.10
CA PHE A 72 4.47 18.78 -20.69
C PHE A 72 3.06 18.80 -20.08
N GLY A 73 2.97 18.49 -18.80
CA GLY A 73 1.72 18.46 -18.05
C GLY A 73 1.92 18.83 -16.59
N LEU A 74 0.80 18.95 -15.89
CA LEU A 74 0.72 19.20 -14.46
C LEU A 74 -0.37 18.32 -13.85
N ASP A 75 -0.04 17.66 -12.75
CA ASP A 75 -0.99 17.00 -11.88
C ASP A 75 -1.10 17.79 -10.57
N VAL A 76 -2.31 17.92 -10.04
CA VAL A 76 -2.59 18.56 -8.75
C VAL A 76 -3.45 17.62 -7.92
N GLN A 77 -3.08 17.45 -6.66
CA GLN A 77 -3.84 16.71 -5.67
C GLN A 77 -4.06 17.59 -4.44
N ALA A 78 -5.32 17.72 -4.02
CA ALA A 78 -5.68 18.33 -2.75
C ALA A 78 -6.41 17.30 -1.88
N LEU A 79 -5.94 17.15 -0.66
CA LEU A 79 -6.47 16.22 0.33
C LEU A 79 -6.94 17.00 1.55
N SER A 80 -8.12 16.66 2.06
CA SER A 80 -8.68 17.27 3.26
C SER A 80 -9.37 16.21 4.11
N GLY A 81 -9.08 16.19 5.41
CA GLY A 81 -9.74 15.35 6.40
C GLY A 81 -10.49 16.22 7.40
N ILE A 82 -11.67 15.78 7.79
CA ILE A 82 -12.50 16.35 8.84
C ILE A 82 -12.77 15.24 9.86
N HIS A 83 -12.36 15.46 11.10
CA HIS A 83 -12.67 14.56 12.19
C HIS A 83 -14.15 14.75 12.60
N LEU A 84 -14.90 13.66 12.73
CA LEU A 84 -16.34 13.69 13.03
C LEU A 84 -16.63 13.26 14.48
N ASP A 85 -15.94 12.23 14.97
CA ASP A 85 -16.12 11.69 16.32
C ASP A 85 -14.90 10.86 16.73
N GLY A 86 -14.63 10.74 18.04
CA GLY A 86 -13.42 10.13 18.60
C GLY A 86 -12.57 11.13 19.39
N GLY A 87 -12.80 11.21 20.71
CA GLY A 87 -12.13 12.19 21.59
C GLY A 87 -11.03 11.59 22.46
N ARG A 88 -10.54 12.41 23.41
CA ARG A 88 -9.59 11.98 24.46
C ARG A 88 -10.08 10.68 25.12
N GLY A 89 -9.23 9.66 25.12
CA GLY A 89 -9.51 8.31 25.61
C GLY A 89 -9.85 7.26 24.54
N HIS A 90 -10.20 7.69 23.32
CA HIS A 90 -10.39 6.82 22.14
C HIS A 90 -9.54 7.28 20.92
N HIS A 91 -8.65 8.25 21.15
CA HIS A 91 -7.65 8.75 20.22
C HIS A 91 -6.28 8.66 20.89
N PRO A 92 -5.36 7.80 20.39
CA PRO A 92 -3.99 7.73 20.89
C PRO A 92 -3.17 8.97 20.50
N ASP A 93 -2.19 9.38 21.33
CA ASP A 93 -1.33 10.55 21.06
C ASP A 93 -0.45 10.41 19.79
N ASN A 94 -0.09 9.18 19.42
CA ASN A 94 0.55 8.87 18.15
C ASN A 94 -0.43 8.06 17.30
N ASN A 95 -1.16 8.74 16.42
CA ASN A 95 -2.25 8.15 15.66
C ASN A 95 -1.95 8.11 14.16
N SER A 96 -2.42 7.04 13.50
CA SER A 96 -2.33 6.87 12.05
C SER A 96 -3.69 6.88 11.33
N PHE A 97 -4.77 7.25 12.03
CA PHE A 97 -6.11 7.48 11.48
C PHE A 97 -6.40 8.97 11.26
N SER A 98 -6.22 9.79 12.30
CA SER A 98 -6.28 11.26 12.26
C SER A 98 -5.04 11.84 12.95
N PRO A 99 -4.56 13.03 12.55
CA PRO A 99 -3.44 13.67 13.24
C PRO A 99 -3.81 14.11 14.66
N SER A 100 -2.85 14.10 15.57
CA SER A 100 -2.99 14.57 16.95
C SER A 100 -2.54 16.04 17.08
N ASP A 101 -3.26 16.82 17.88
CA ASP A 101 -2.87 18.19 18.27
C ASP A 101 -1.87 18.14 19.44
N SER A 102 -1.26 19.28 19.75
CA SER A 102 -0.28 19.48 20.82
C SER A 102 -0.74 19.07 22.23
N ASP A 103 -2.05 18.94 22.46
CA ASP A 103 -2.65 18.52 23.73
C ASP A 103 -3.07 17.02 23.75
N GLY A 104 -2.74 16.28 22.68
CA GLY A 104 -3.08 14.86 22.50
C GLY A 104 -4.51 14.60 21.98
N SER A 105 -5.28 15.64 21.66
CA SER A 105 -6.62 15.47 21.06
C SER A 105 -6.55 15.28 19.53
N ALA A 106 -7.61 14.72 18.95
CA ALA A 106 -7.73 14.61 17.50
C ALA A 106 -7.83 16.00 16.84
N THR A 107 -7.03 16.24 15.80
CA THR A 107 -7.12 17.46 15.00
C THR A 107 -8.49 17.53 14.31
N GLN A 108 -9.22 18.64 14.48
CA GLN A 108 -10.57 18.81 13.91
C GLN A 108 -10.58 18.73 12.38
N SER A 109 -9.58 19.29 11.72
CA SER A 109 -9.42 19.21 10.27
C SER A 109 -7.96 19.35 9.86
N TRP A 110 -7.55 18.64 8.83
CA TRP A 110 -6.19 18.72 8.29
C TRP A 110 -6.22 18.65 6.78
N SER A 111 -5.35 19.39 6.09
CA SER A 111 -5.36 19.46 4.63
C SER A 111 -3.96 19.62 4.07
N ARG A 112 -3.74 19.09 2.88
CA ARG A 112 -2.48 19.19 2.15
C ARG A 112 -2.73 19.24 0.66
N VAL A 113 -1.91 20.00 -0.04
CA VAL A 113 -1.95 20.14 -1.50
C VAL A 113 -0.56 19.85 -2.02
N ALA A 114 -0.48 19.04 -3.06
CA ALA A 114 0.76 18.74 -3.75
C ALA A 114 0.48 18.65 -5.26
N GLY A 115 1.54 18.76 -6.07
CA GLY A 115 1.43 18.58 -7.50
C GLY A 115 2.68 17.95 -8.07
N ASN A 116 2.56 17.47 -9.31
CA ASN A 116 3.67 16.92 -10.09
C ASN A 116 3.74 17.64 -11.43
N VAL A 117 4.91 18.15 -11.79
CA VAL A 117 5.18 18.44 -13.20
C VAL A 117 5.48 17.12 -13.90
N LYS A 118 4.96 16.95 -15.12
CA LYS A 118 5.17 15.74 -15.91
C LYS A 118 5.63 16.07 -17.32
N ALA A 119 6.48 15.21 -17.85
CA ALA A 119 6.96 15.30 -19.22
C ALA A 119 6.84 13.94 -19.90
N ARG A 120 6.51 13.94 -21.20
CA ARG A 120 6.41 12.74 -22.02
C ARG A 120 7.17 12.89 -23.32
N LEU A 121 8.00 11.90 -23.62
CA LEU A 121 8.66 11.72 -24.90
C LEU A 121 8.41 10.28 -25.35
N SER A 122 7.79 10.09 -26.52
CA SER A 122 7.39 8.75 -27.00
C SER A 122 6.50 8.03 -25.97
N LYS A 123 6.90 6.84 -25.48
CA LYS A 123 6.22 6.02 -24.48
C LYS A 123 6.92 6.10 -23.11
N THR A 124 7.71 7.17 -22.91
CA THR A 124 8.45 7.43 -21.68
C THR A 124 7.89 8.67 -21.00
N GLU A 125 7.46 8.51 -19.76
CA GLU A 125 6.84 9.54 -18.93
C GLU A 125 7.66 9.76 -17.67
N ALA A 126 7.95 11.02 -17.33
CA ALA A 126 8.64 11.41 -16.12
C ALA A 126 7.75 12.34 -15.28
N HIS A 127 7.76 12.16 -13.96
CA HIS A 127 7.02 12.97 -13.01
C HIS A 127 7.96 13.47 -11.92
N LEU A 128 7.85 14.74 -11.54
CA LEU A 128 8.61 15.37 -10.47
C LEU A 128 7.67 16.21 -9.60
N GLY A 129 7.64 15.95 -8.29
CA GLY A 129 6.79 16.69 -7.36
C GLY A 129 6.41 15.90 -6.11
N GLY A 130 5.45 16.43 -5.35
CA GLY A 130 5.06 15.94 -4.01
C GLY A 130 3.79 15.08 -3.94
N ALA A 131 3.14 14.86 -5.09
CA ALA A 131 1.89 14.11 -5.19
C ALA A 131 2.11 12.70 -5.77
N LEU A 132 3.30 12.12 -5.61
CA LEU A 132 3.60 10.79 -6.12
C LEU A 132 2.96 9.71 -5.25
N GLN A 133 2.37 8.71 -5.89
CA GLN A 133 1.72 7.57 -5.23
C GLN A 133 2.23 6.27 -5.86
N PRO A 134 3.50 5.88 -5.60
CA PRO A 134 4.09 4.66 -6.16
C PRO A 134 3.28 3.42 -5.78
N SER A 135 3.13 2.52 -6.75
CA SER A 135 2.56 1.18 -6.56
C SER A 135 3.49 0.18 -7.24
N LEU A 136 4.68 0.02 -6.64
CA LEU A 136 5.77 -0.80 -7.13
C LEU A 136 6.05 -1.92 -6.13
N PRO A 137 6.65 -3.06 -6.55
CA PRO A 137 6.98 -4.14 -5.63
C PRO A 137 7.91 -3.74 -4.47
N ILE A 138 8.69 -2.67 -4.64
CA ILE A 138 9.62 -2.14 -3.64
C ILE A 138 9.05 -0.97 -2.81
N LEU A 139 7.86 -0.47 -3.17
CA LEU A 139 7.24 0.66 -2.48
C LEU A 139 5.76 0.81 -2.88
N VAL A 140 4.88 0.77 -1.88
CA VAL A 140 3.44 0.98 -2.05
C VAL A 140 3.01 2.16 -1.19
N ALA A 141 2.49 3.21 -1.82
CA ALA A 141 1.83 4.30 -1.11
C ALA A 141 0.57 3.78 -0.42
N ASN A 142 0.49 3.94 0.91
CA ASN A 142 -0.63 3.44 1.68
C ASN A 142 -1.90 4.27 1.46
N ASP A 143 -3.02 3.61 1.14
CA ASP A 143 -4.37 4.23 1.10
C ASP A 143 -5.37 3.44 1.97
N SER A 144 -4.87 2.85 3.07
CA SER A 144 -5.66 1.93 3.90
C SER A 144 -6.52 2.62 4.98
N ARG A 145 -6.42 3.95 5.09
CA ARG A 145 -7.10 4.81 6.07
C ARG A 145 -7.87 5.94 5.36
N LEU A 146 -8.03 7.11 6.00
CA LEU A 146 -8.89 8.17 5.47
C LEU A 146 -8.30 8.83 4.22
N LEU A 147 -7.03 9.22 4.27
CA LEU A 147 -6.31 9.87 3.18
C LEU A 147 -5.12 9.00 2.74
N PRO A 148 -4.73 9.05 1.46
CA PRO A 148 -3.56 8.31 1.00
C PRO A 148 -2.27 8.95 1.51
N GLN A 149 -1.20 8.16 1.58
CA GLN A 149 0.18 8.61 1.65
C GLN A 149 0.60 9.22 0.30
N THR A 150 1.47 10.22 0.30
CA THR A 150 2.17 10.64 -0.92
C THR A 150 3.66 10.74 -0.68
N PHE A 151 4.41 10.75 -1.76
CA PHE A 151 5.85 10.90 -1.79
C PHE A 151 6.25 12.11 -2.62
N GLU A 152 7.39 12.67 -2.26
CA GLU A 152 8.08 13.70 -3.00
C GLU A 152 9.32 13.13 -3.68
N GLY A 153 9.56 13.52 -4.93
CA GLY A 153 10.74 13.14 -5.67
C GLY A 153 10.50 13.08 -7.18
N GLY A 154 11.32 12.28 -7.86
CA GLY A 154 11.27 12.10 -9.32
C GLY A 154 11.09 10.63 -9.70
N THR A 155 10.23 10.36 -10.67
CA THR A 155 10.01 9.02 -11.23
C THR A 155 10.01 9.06 -12.75
N ILE A 156 10.47 7.98 -13.37
CA ILE A 156 10.43 7.77 -14.81
C ILE A 156 9.90 6.37 -15.10
N THR A 157 8.93 6.30 -16.01
CA THR A 157 8.36 5.05 -16.53
C THR A 157 8.57 5.01 -18.03
N SER A 158 9.18 3.94 -18.54
CA SER A 158 9.44 3.76 -19.96
C SER A 158 8.81 2.48 -20.49
N LYS A 159 8.07 2.60 -21.60
CA LYS A 159 7.44 1.48 -22.32
C LYS A 159 7.91 1.44 -23.78
N GLU A 160 9.14 1.87 -24.05
CA GLU A 160 9.69 1.88 -25.42
C GLU A 160 9.85 0.47 -26.01
N ILE A 161 10.23 -0.50 -25.16
CA ILE A 161 10.35 -1.91 -25.55
C ILE A 161 9.00 -2.59 -25.33
N ASP A 162 8.50 -3.24 -26.38
CA ASP A 162 7.24 -3.97 -26.29
C ASP A 162 7.31 -5.04 -25.19
N ASN A 163 6.23 -5.14 -24.41
CA ASN A 163 6.07 -6.06 -23.29
C ASN A 163 7.00 -5.82 -22.08
N VAL A 164 7.84 -4.78 -22.09
CA VAL A 164 8.68 -4.40 -20.95
C VAL A 164 8.32 -3.01 -20.46
N THR A 165 8.07 -2.87 -19.16
CA THR A 165 7.91 -1.56 -18.50
C THR A 165 9.09 -1.35 -17.57
N PHE A 166 9.93 -0.36 -17.86
CA PHE A 166 11.00 0.07 -16.96
C PHE A 166 10.49 1.16 -16.03
N ASN A 167 10.89 1.08 -14.76
CA ASN A 167 10.59 2.07 -13.75
C ASN A 167 11.88 2.45 -13.04
N ALA A 168 12.14 3.74 -12.86
CA ALA A 168 13.25 4.21 -12.04
C ALA A 168 12.87 5.52 -11.34
N GLY A 169 13.56 5.86 -10.27
CA GLY A 169 13.31 7.12 -9.58
C GLY A 169 14.14 7.32 -8.33
N GLN A 170 13.97 8.50 -7.73
CA GLN A 170 14.43 8.85 -6.41
C GLN A 170 13.29 9.53 -5.66
N LEU A 171 13.01 9.09 -4.44
CA LEU A 171 12.08 9.74 -3.53
C LEU A 171 12.85 10.31 -2.33
N GLU A 172 12.39 11.44 -1.84
CA GLU A 172 13.08 12.28 -0.86
C GLU A 172 12.30 12.43 0.43
N HIS A 173 10.99 12.64 0.32
CA HIS A 173 10.11 12.83 1.47
C HIS A 173 8.81 12.07 1.29
N ALA A 174 8.08 11.90 2.38
CA ALA A 174 6.74 11.36 2.38
C ALA A 174 5.84 12.16 3.32
N VAL A 175 4.57 12.29 2.94
CA VAL A 175 3.51 12.74 3.86
C VAL A 175 2.66 11.53 4.23
N GLY A 176 2.63 11.21 5.53
CA GLY A 176 1.89 10.07 6.07
C GLY A 176 0.37 10.19 5.87
N ARG A 177 -0.33 9.06 5.99
CA ARG A 177 -1.79 8.95 5.75
C ARG A 177 -2.67 9.75 6.73
N ALA A 178 -2.12 10.12 7.89
CA ALA A 178 -2.75 10.91 8.93
C ALA A 178 -1.86 12.09 9.37
N SER A 179 -1.18 12.74 8.41
CA SER A 179 -0.32 13.89 8.68
C SER A 179 -0.40 14.93 7.56
N THR A 180 -0.02 16.16 7.87
CA THR A 180 0.22 17.24 6.91
C THR A 180 1.71 17.56 6.75
N ASN A 181 2.55 16.94 7.57
CA ASN A 181 3.97 17.19 7.62
C ASN A 181 4.71 16.35 6.56
N SER A 182 5.63 16.97 5.83
CA SER A 182 6.52 16.28 4.91
C SER A 182 7.77 15.87 5.67
N THR A 183 8.00 14.56 5.79
CA THR A 183 9.12 14.02 6.57
C THR A 183 10.09 13.29 5.66
N GLY A 184 11.35 13.23 6.08
CA GLY A 184 12.30 12.31 5.45
C GLY A 184 11.87 10.85 5.59
N LEU A 185 12.63 9.97 4.95
CA LEU A 185 12.36 8.54 4.85
C LEU A 185 13.26 7.77 5.83
N ALA A 186 12.76 6.67 6.37
CA ALA A 186 13.53 5.81 7.27
C ALA A 186 13.02 4.35 7.17
N VAL A 187 13.31 3.58 8.20
CA VAL A 187 12.74 2.26 8.48
C VAL A 187 12.18 2.25 9.90
N ALA A 188 11.46 1.21 10.29
CA ALA A 188 11.00 1.08 11.67
C ALA A 188 12.19 1.15 12.66
N GLY A 189 12.10 2.03 13.66
CA GLY A 189 13.17 2.32 14.63
C GLY A 189 14.20 3.38 14.19
N GLY A 190 14.24 3.76 12.91
CA GLY A 190 15.11 4.82 12.42
C GLY A 190 14.57 6.19 12.80
N THR A 191 15.39 7.00 13.46
CA THR A 191 15.02 8.35 13.91
C THR A 191 15.67 9.45 13.08
N GLN A 192 16.68 9.13 12.29
CA GLN A 192 17.34 10.06 11.38
C GLN A 192 16.71 9.97 9.98
N ASP A 193 16.60 11.09 9.30
CA ASP A 193 16.05 11.13 7.96
C ASP A 193 17.05 10.62 6.91
N SER A 194 16.50 10.02 5.87
CA SER A 194 17.15 9.79 4.58
C SER A 194 16.27 10.39 3.51
N ASN A 195 16.86 11.16 2.59
CA ASN A 195 16.17 11.74 1.44
C ASN A 195 16.57 11.08 0.11
N GLN A 196 17.13 9.87 0.19
CA GLN A 196 17.63 9.16 -0.99
C GLN A 196 17.09 7.73 -1.02
N PHE A 197 15.80 7.59 -1.35
CA PHE A 197 15.24 6.32 -1.77
C PHE A 197 15.32 6.18 -3.28
N ARG A 198 16.35 5.49 -3.78
CA ARG A 198 16.56 5.25 -5.21
C ARG A 198 16.06 3.89 -5.61
N TYR A 199 15.49 3.77 -6.79
CA TYR A 199 15.09 2.47 -7.34
C TYR A 199 15.21 2.42 -8.86
N ALA A 200 15.38 1.20 -9.37
CA ALA A 200 15.25 0.87 -10.78
C ALA A 200 14.77 -0.58 -10.93
N GLY A 201 13.92 -0.84 -11.91
CA GLY A 201 13.38 -2.17 -12.14
C GLY A 201 12.57 -2.28 -13.42
N ALA A 202 12.11 -3.48 -13.70
CA ALA A 202 11.32 -3.78 -14.87
C ALA A 202 10.25 -4.84 -14.61
N ASP A 203 9.10 -4.64 -15.24
CA ASP A 203 8.07 -5.66 -15.44
C ASP A 203 8.18 -6.17 -16.88
N TRP A 204 8.41 -7.47 -17.05
CA TRP A 204 8.48 -8.12 -18.36
C TRP A 204 7.32 -9.11 -18.52
N LYS A 205 6.40 -8.79 -19.43
CA LYS A 205 5.36 -9.72 -19.89
C LYS A 205 5.96 -10.69 -20.90
N VAL A 206 6.55 -11.78 -20.40
CA VAL A 206 7.16 -12.85 -21.22
C VAL A 206 6.13 -13.44 -22.19
N THR A 207 4.90 -13.62 -21.71
CA THR A 207 3.74 -14.00 -22.52
C THR A 207 2.53 -13.15 -22.09
N LYS A 208 1.38 -13.36 -22.73
CA LYS A 208 0.11 -12.74 -22.29
C LYS A 208 -0.32 -13.15 -20.87
N ASP A 209 0.19 -14.29 -20.38
CA ASP A 209 -0.23 -14.94 -19.13
C ASP A 209 0.88 -14.95 -18.07
N LEU A 210 2.13 -14.62 -18.43
CA LEU A 210 3.31 -14.67 -17.56
C LEU A 210 4.01 -13.31 -17.50
N THR A 211 4.11 -12.76 -16.30
CA THR A 211 4.91 -11.57 -15.99
C THR A 211 6.04 -11.94 -15.05
N LEU A 212 7.26 -11.55 -15.40
CA LEU A 212 8.42 -11.55 -14.52
C LEU A 212 8.75 -10.13 -14.09
N GLN A 213 9.19 -9.96 -12.86
CA GLN A 213 9.49 -8.66 -12.29
C GLN A 213 10.86 -8.69 -11.61
N TYR A 214 11.64 -7.64 -11.80
CA TYR A 214 12.87 -7.42 -11.04
C TYR A 214 13.01 -5.96 -10.67
N TYR A 215 13.30 -5.69 -9.40
CA TYR A 215 13.53 -4.34 -8.90
C TYR A 215 14.73 -4.35 -7.95
N HIS A 216 15.52 -3.30 -8.04
CA HIS A 216 16.53 -2.95 -7.05
C HIS A 216 16.15 -1.60 -6.43
N SER A 217 16.17 -1.52 -5.11
CA SER A 217 15.97 -0.28 -4.36
C SER A 217 17.06 -0.09 -3.30
N ASN A 218 17.33 1.16 -2.97
CA ASN A 218 18.24 1.56 -1.91
C ASN A 218 17.68 2.77 -1.19
N LEU A 219 17.46 2.62 0.11
CA LEU A 219 17.28 3.73 1.04
C LEU A 219 18.64 4.00 1.67
N GLN A 220 19.29 5.11 1.28
CA GLN A 220 20.62 5.45 1.78
C GLN A 220 20.64 5.44 3.31
N ASP A 221 21.73 4.89 3.87
CA ASP A 221 22.00 4.77 5.31
C ASP A 221 21.06 3.80 6.05
N TYR A 222 20.24 3.04 5.32
CA TYR A 222 19.33 2.05 5.88
C TYR A 222 19.45 0.69 5.21
N TYR A 223 19.04 0.56 3.94
CA TYR A 223 19.04 -0.75 3.29
C TYR A 223 19.17 -0.66 1.78
N LYS A 224 19.60 -1.78 1.19
CA LYS A 224 19.39 -2.10 -0.22
C LYS A 224 18.55 -3.37 -0.31
N GLN A 225 17.68 -3.46 -1.31
CA GLN A 225 16.75 -4.56 -1.49
C GLN A 225 16.66 -4.94 -2.96
N ASN A 226 16.75 -6.24 -3.22
CA ASN A 226 16.42 -6.83 -4.51
C ASN A 226 15.08 -7.54 -4.39
N PHE A 227 14.21 -7.33 -5.37
CA PHE A 227 12.93 -8.00 -5.50
C PHE A 227 12.88 -8.80 -6.79
N PHE A 228 12.35 -10.02 -6.70
CA PHE A 228 12.03 -10.88 -7.82
C PHE A 228 10.57 -11.31 -7.73
N GLY A 229 9.82 -11.13 -8.81
CA GLY A 229 8.41 -11.46 -8.89
C GLY A 229 8.10 -12.36 -10.09
N LEU A 230 7.16 -13.28 -9.91
CA LEU A 230 6.57 -14.09 -10.97
C LEU A 230 5.06 -14.11 -10.79
N VAL A 231 4.32 -13.66 -11.80
CA VAL A 231 2.87 -13.78 -11.85
C VAL A 231 2.48 -14.55 -13.09
N HIS A 232 1.80 -15.68 -12.91
CA HIS A 232 1.29 -16.52 -13.98
C HIS A 232 -0.22 -16.73 -13.83
N ILE A 233 -0.99 -16.56 -14.91
CA ILE A 233 -2.43 -16.84 -14.94
C ILE A 233 -2.67 -17.92 -16.00
N LEU A 234 -3.01 -19.13 -15.56
CA LEU A 234 -3.42 -20.21 -16.44
C LEU A 234 -4.94 -20.14 -16.67
N PRO A 235 -5.43 -19.71 -17.84
CA PRO A 235 -6.84 -19.82 -18.20
C PRO A 235 -7.18 -21.30 -18.46
N ILE A 236 -8.17 -21.84 -17.75
CA ILE A 236 -8.63 -23.23 -17.91
C ILE A 236 -9.88 -23.26 -18.80
N SER A 237 -10.83 -22.35 -18.56
CA SER A 237 -12.02 -22.13 -19.38
C SER A 237 -12.54 -20.70 -19.22
N THR A 238 -13.65 -20.33 -19.88
CA THR A 238 -14.17 -18.96 -19.91
C THR A 238 -14.33 -18.30 -18.53
N ASN A 239 -14.69 -19.06 -17.50
CA ASN A 239 -14.91 -18.57 -16.13
C ASN A 239 -14.06 -19.31 -15.10
N GLN A 240 -12.90 -19.84 -15.53
CA GLN A 240 -12.06 -20.67 -14.68
C GLN A 240 -10.59 -20.39 -14.95
N SER A 241 -9.83 -20.12 -13.89
CA SER A 241 -8.40 -19.86 -14.01
C SER A 241 -7.65 -20.27 -12.75
N PHE A 242 -6.35 -20.47 -12.91
CA PHE A 242 -5.43 -20.69 -11.81
C PHE A 242 -4.31 -19.66 -11.86
N LYS A 243 -4.19 -18.84 -10.82
CA LYS A 243 -3.13 -17.83 -10.65
C LYS A 243 -2.03 -18.37 -9.75
N THR A 244 -0.79 -18.10 -10.12
CA THR A 244 0.41 -18.25 -9.28
C THR A 244 1.09 -16.90 -9.15
N ASP A 245 1.43 -16.49 -7.94
CA ASP A 245 2.11 -15.23 -7.61
C ASP A 245 3.23 -15.53 -6.61
N ILE A 246 4.48 -15.41 -7.04
CA ILE A 246 5.68 -15.70 -6.24
C ILE A 246 6.48 -14.41 -6.12
N ARG A 247 6.92 -14.13 -4.89
CA ARG A 247 7.66 -12.92 -4.54
C ARG A 247 8.86 -13.30 -3.69
N TYR A 248 10.02 -12.76 -4.00
CA TYR A 248 11.23 -12.93 -3.22
C TYR A 248 11.91 -11.58 -3.03
N PHE A 249 12.33 -11.33 -1.79
CA PHE A 249 13.04 -10.14 -1.36
C PHE A 249 14.34 -10.55 -0.70
N ASP A 250 15.43 -9.89 -1.09
CA ASP A 250 16.75 -10.02 -0.46
C ASP A 250 17.22 -8.61 -0.06
N SER A 251 17.25 -8.37 1.25
CA SER A 251 17.52 -7.06 1.85
C SER A 251 18.72 -7.14 2.76
N SER A 252 19.61 -6.16 2.65
CA SER A 252 20.80 -6.04 3.49
C SER A 252 21.06 -4.59 3.87
N SER A 253 21.77 -4.37 4.97
CA SER A 253 22.23 -3.05 5.41
C SER A 253 22.93 -2.24 4.33
N ASP A 254 22.80 -0.93 4.45
CA ASP A 254 23.49 0.07 3.64
C ASP A 254 23.95 1.25 4.51
N GLY A 255 25.09 1.85 4.17
CA GLY A 255 25.62 3.04 4.83
C GLY A 255 25.72 2.92 6.35
N LYS A 256 25.11 3.87 7.07
CA LYS A 256 25.13 3.97 8.55
C LYS A 256 24.18 3.01 9.28
N ASN A 257 23.52 2.08 8.60
CA ASN A 257 22.56 1.20 9.26
C ASN A 257 23.22 0.42 10.41
N GLY A 258 22.61 0.47 11.60
CA GLY A 258 23.18 -0.04 12.86
C GLY A 258 23.72 1.06 13.79
N ASP A 259 24.12 2.21 13.25
CA ASP A 259 24.55 3.38 14.03
C ASP A 259 23.38 4.00 14.80
N ALA A 260 23.70 4.78 15.85
CA ALA A 260 22.70 5.51 16.61
C ALA A 260 21.85 6.41 15.69
N GLY A 261 20.52 6.23 15.76
CA GLY A 261 19.56 6.97 14.93
C GLY A 261 19.22 6.33 13.58
N TYR A 262 20.03 5.39 13.08
CA TYR A 262 19.83 4.69 11.79
C TYR A 262 19.52 3.19 11.97
N ARG A 263 19.10 2.79 13.18
CA ARG A 263 18.83 1.38 13.52
C ARG A 263 17.48 0.93 12.98
N PHE A 264 17.47 -0.25 12.36
CA PHE A 264 16.24 -0.99 12.14
C PHE A 264 15.89 -1.76 13.41
N ASN A 265 14.73 -1.48 14.01
CA ASN A 265 14.28 -2.17 15.22
C ASN A 265 13.74 -3.59 14.94
N ASN A 266 13.92 -4.12 13.73
CA ASN A 266 13.49 -5.45 13.32
C ASN A 266 12.01 -5.74 13.59
N ASN A 267 11.16 -4.74 13.36
CA ASN A 267 9.71 -4.81 13.57
C ASN A 267 9.34 -5.17 15.03
N GLY A 268 10.19 -4.77 15.99
CA GLY A 268 10.06 -5.11 17.41
C GLY A 268 10.47 -6.56 17.75
N GLY A 269 11.02 -7.30 16.79
CA GLY A 269 11.43 -8.70 16.92
C GLY A 269 12.93 -8.91 17.05
N TYR A 270 13.32 -10.17 16.96
CA TYR A 270 14.71 -10.62 16.97
C TYR A 270 15.52 -10.09 15.79
N ALA A 271 16.83 -9.95 16.00
CA ALA A 271 17.82 -9.74 14.96
C ALA A 271 19.13 -10.44 15.37
N LYS A 272 19.78 -11.09 14.41
CA LYS A 272 21.10 -11.70 14.60
C LYS A 272 22.19 -10.64 14.80
N THR A 273 22.10 -9.54 14.06
CA THR A 273 22.92 -8.35 14.24
C THR A 273 21.99 -7.18 14.61
N PRO A 274 21.87 -6.83 15.90
CA PRO A 274 20.91 -5.83 16.35
C PRO A 274 21.07 -4.47 15.68
N GLY A 275 19.95 -3.90 15.21
CA GLY A 275 19.91 -2.60 14.55
C GLY A 275 20.22 -2.63 13.06
N GLU A 276 20.70 -3.76 12.54
CA GLU A 276 21.01 -3.95 11.13
C GLU A 276 19.87 -4.67 10.38
N VAL A 277 19.89 -4.53 9.07
CA VAL A 277 19.01 -5.19 8.11
C VAL A 277 19.73 -6.41 7.56
N ASP A 278 19.24 -7.60 7.88
CA ASP A 278 19.64 -8.87 7.25
C ASP A 278 18.40 -9.72 7.04
N ASN A 279 17.77 -9.59 5.88
CA ASN A 279 16.49 -10.23 5.64
C ASN A 279 16.39 -10.87 4.25
N LYS A 280 15.90 -12.10 4.24
CA LYS A 280 15.41 -12.77 3.03
C LYS A 280 13.99 -13.22 3.29
N THR A 281 13.07 -12.77 2.44
CA THR A 281 11.65 -13.10 2.57
C THR A 281 11.12 -13.60 1.26
N TRP A 282 10.45 -14.74 1.25
CA TRP A 282 9.70 -15.21 0.09
C TRP A 282 8.25 -15.45 0.44
N SER A 283 7.37 -15.24 -0.54
CA SER A 283 5.97 -15.63 -0.45
C SER A 283 5.50 -16.24 -1.76
N ALA A 284 4.62 -17.24 -1.66
CA ALA A 284 3.97 -17.87 -2.79
C ALA A 284 2.48 -17.92 -2.52
N MET A 285 1.68 -17.55 -3.52
CA MET A 285 0.24 -17.51 -3.43
C MET A 285 -0.38 -18.10 -4.69
N PHE A 286 -1.37 -18.96 -4.48
CA PHE A 286 -2.10 -19.67 -5.52
C PHE A 286 -3.58 -19.34 -5.40
N THR A 287 -4.21 -18.92 -6.50
CA THR A 287 -5.65 -18.65 -6.52
C THR A 287 -6.33 -19.47 -7.59
N TYR A 288 -7.32 -20.26 -7.20
CA TYR A 288 -8.21 -20.94 -8.12
C TYR A 288 -9.55 -20.20 -8.20
N THR A 289 -9.90 -19.75 -9.40
CA THR A 289 -11.14 -19.02 -9.67
C THR A 289 -12.10 -19.90 -10.46
N LEU A 290 -13.37 -19.95 -10.05
CA LEU A 290 -14.45 -20.66 -10.73
C LEU A 290 -15.77 -19.89 -10.62
N GLY A 291 -16.19 -19.25 -11.71
CA GLY A 291 -17.37 -18.39 -11.72
C GLY A 291 -17.19 -17.22 -10.75
N GLY A 292 -18.12 -17.06 -9.81
CA GLY A 292 -18.03 -16.06 -8.75
C GLY A 292 -17.06 -16.43 -7.62
N ASN A 293 -16.57 -17.67 -7.55
CA ASN A 293 -15.74 -18.16 -6.45
C ASN A 293 -14.25 -17.92 -6.72
N ALA A 294 -13.50 -17.54 -5.69
CA ALA A 294 -12.04 -17.56 -5.68
C ALA A 294 -11.53 -18.19 -4.38
N PHE A 295 -10.67 -19.21 -4.52
CA PHE A 295 -10.01 -19.90 -3.42
C PHE A 295 -8.52 -19.59 -3.47
N LEU A 296 -8.00 -18.93 -2.44
CA LEU A 296 -6.61 -18.55 -2.31
C LEU A 296 -5.97 -19.35 -1.19
N LEU A 297 -4.78 -19.89 -1.47
CA LEU A 297 -3.88 -20.47 -0.48
C LEU A 297 -2.47 -19.93 -0.73
N GLY A 298 -1.77 -19.58 0.34
CA GLY A 298 -0.42 -19.08 0.24
C GLY A 298 0.42 -19.35 1.48
N HIS A 299 1.71 -19.13 1.31
CA HIS A 299 2.70 -19.34 2.33
C HIS A 299 3.82 -18.29 2.19
N GLN A 300 4.33 -17.82 3.32
CA GLN A 300 5.41 -16.84 3.42
C GLN A 300 6.42 -17.27 4.47
N ARG A 301 7.69 -17.03 4.19
CA ARG A 301 8.79 -17.24 5.15
C ARG A 301 9.71 -16.04 5.18
N VAL A 302 9.88 -15.48 6.38
CA VAL A 302 10.86 -14.44 6.73
C VAL A 302 12.04 -15.14 7.38
N ASN A 303 13.27 -15.01 6.88
CA ASN A 303 14.45 -15.71 7.44
C ASN A 303 14.69 -15.44 8.93
N ASP A 304 15.57 -16.23 9.52
CA ASP A 304 15.87 -16.20 10.95
C ASP A 304 16.79 -15.03 11.37
N ASP A 305 17.47 -14.38 10.43
CA ASP A 305 18.51 -13.38 10.76
C ASP A 305 17.93 -11.99 11.11
N GLY A 306 16.74 -11.64 10.60
CA GLY A 306 16.13 -10.33 10.80
C GLY A 306 14.73 -10.21 10.17
N GLY A 307 13.96 -9.23 10.62
CA GLY A 307 12.61 -8.96 10.12
C GLY A 307 12.60 -8.39 8.71
N PHE A 308 11.48 -8.51 7.99
CA PHE A 308 11.34 -7.91 6.66
C PHE A 308 11.32 -6.37 6.76
N VAL A 309 12.26 -5.74 6.06
CA VAL A 309 12.41 -4.27 6.05
C VAL A 309 11.55 -3.66 4.95
N TYR A 310 10.98 -2.50 5.26
CA TYR A 310 10.27 -1.65 4.31
C TYR A 310 10.43 -0.18 4.70
N LEU A 311 10.24 0.71 3.73
CA LEU A 311 10.27 2.15 3.96
C LEU A 311 9.17 2.55 4.95
N ASN A 312 9.56 3.27 6.01
CA ASN A 312 8.68 3.76 7.05
C ASN A 312 9.19 5.12 7.56
N GLN A 313 8.30 6.01 7.97
CA GLN A 313 8.66 7.32 8.54
C GLN A 313 8.12 7.52 9.97
N GLY A 314 7.54 6.44 10.56
CA GLY A 314 6.89 6.40 11.86
C GLY A 314 7.74 6.79 13.07
N ASN A 315 9.06 6.76 12.93
CA ASN A 315 10.00 6.99 14.02
C ASN A 315 10.90 8.21 13.80
N VAL A 316 10.75 8.92 12.68
CA VAL A 316 11.52 10.13 12.39
C VAL A 316 11.17 11.22 13.40
N VAL A 317 12.19 11.93 13.88
CA VAL A 317 12.05 12.99 14.88
C VAL A 317 12.54 14.34 14.34
N ASP A 318 11.96 15.42 14.87
CA ASP A 318 12.37 16.79 14.57
C ASP A 318 13.71 17.15 15.23
N GLY A 319 14.21 18.37 14.98
CA GLY A 319 15.45 18.87 15.58
C GLY A 319 15.44 18.96 17.12
N ASN A 320 14.28 18.80 17.76
CA ASN A 320 14.11 18.75 19.21
C ASN A 320 13.90 17.32 19.74
N GLY A 321 14.00 16.30 18.89
CA GLY A 321 13.80 14.90 19.24
C GLY A 321 12.33 14.49 19.40
N ARG A 322 11.37 15.28 18.89
CA ARG A 322 9.94 14.96 18.95
C ARG A 322 9.50 14.21 17.69
N PRO A 323 8.63 13.20 17.78
CA PRO A 323 8.12 12.50 16.60
C PRO A 323 7.46 13.47 15.61
N GLU A 324 7.77 13.32 14.32
CA GLU A 324 7.22 14.16 13.23
C GLU A 324 5.75 13.79 12.87
N GLY A 325 5.18 12.78 13.53
CA GLY A 325 3.77 12.38 13.40
C GLY A 325 3.40 11.76 12.05
N ALA A 326 4.37 11.45 11.18
CA ALA A 326 4.13 10.74 9.93
C ALA A 326 4.18 9.23 10.16
N GLY A 327 3.45 8.46 9.35
CA GLY A 327 3.46 7.00 9.45
C GLY A 327 2.38 6.33 8.63
N GLY A 328 2.26 5.02 8.84
CA GLY A 328 1.26 4.20 8.17
C GLY A 328 1.68 3.72 6.79
N ALA A 329 2.81 3.01 6.72
CA ALA A 329 3.31 2.37 5.51
C ALA A 329 2.48 1.13 5.10
N SER A 330 2.64 0.73 3.85
CA SER A 330 2.25 -0.58 3.30
C SER A 330 3.43 -1.17 2.53
N PHE A 331 3.40 -2.48 2.31
CA PHE A 331 4.47 -3.17 1.60
C PHE A 331 3.93 -4.32 0.75
N TYR A 332 4.76 -4.80 -0.18
CA TYR A 332 4.31 -5.68 -1.26
C TYR A 332 4.35 -7.18 -0.89
N LEU A 333 3.86 -7.52 0.29
CA LEU A 333 3.65 -8.92 0.74
C LEU A 333 2.16 -9.21 0.82
N PHE A 334 1.76 -10.46 0.65
CA PHE A 334 0.35 -10.86 0.78
C PHE A 334 -0.14 -10.80 2.22
N THR A 335 0.80 -10.85 3.16
CA THR A 335 0.54 -10.80 4.59
C THR A 335 0.51 -9.39 5.15
N ASP A 336 0.66 -8.34 4.33
CA ASP A 336 0.27 -6.96 4.68
C ASP A 336 -1.27 -6.92 4.85
N SER A 337 -1.72 -7.42 6.00
CA SER A 337 -3.11 -7.75 6.30
C SER A 337 -3.86 -6.53 6.85
N MET A 338 -5.08 -6.71 7.33
CA MET A 338 -5.83 -5.62 7.93
C MET A 338 -5.14 -5.03 9.15
N ILE A 339 -4.69 -5.89 10.09
CA ILE A 339 -4.20 -5.47 11.41
C ILE A 339 -2.67 -5.57 11.48
N ASN A 340 -2.08 -6.71 11.11
CA ASN A 340 -0.64 -6.94 11.20
C ASN A 340 0.02 -7.33 9.87
N GLY A 341 1.36 -7.37 9.88
CA GLY A 341 2.17 -7.59 8.68
C GLY A 341 2.77 -8.99 8.49
N PHE A 342 2.91 -9.78 9.57
CA PHE A 342 3.59 -11.08 9.57
C PHE A 342 5.01 -11.05 8.97
N VAL A 343 5.83 -10.14 9.50
CA VAL A 343 7.15 -9.73 8.95
C VAL A 343 8.29 -9.85 9.98
N ARG A 344 8.13 -10.66 11.03
CA ARG A 344 9.14 -10.82 12.09
C ARG A 344 10.16 -11.90 11.73
N ALA A 345 11.35 -11.80 12.32
CA ALA A 345 12.42 -12.79 12.08
C ALA A 345 11.94 -14.20 12.45
N GLY A 346 12.24 -15.18 11.59
CA GLY A 346 11.84 -16.58 11.73
C GLY A 346 10.42 -16.89 11.27
N GLU A 347 9.58 -15.86 11.09
CA GLU A 347 8.16 -16.03 10.92
C GLU A 347 7.80 -16.83 9.66
N ASN A 348 6.94 -17.82 9.89
CA ASN A 348 6.47 -18.77 8.90
C ASN A 348 4.94 -18.71 8.85
N THR A 349 4.42 -18.07 7.81
CA THR A 349 3.01 -17.70 7.72
C THR A 349 2.30 -18.51 6.65
N THR A 350 1.30 -19.30 7.04
CA THR A 350 0.37 -19.92 6.11
C THR A 350 -0.95 -19.15 6.12
N PHE A 351 -1.48 -18.86 4.93
CA PHE A 351 -2.69 -18.07 4.80
C PHE A 351 -3.62 -18.58 3.71
N GLY A 352 -4.91 -18.33 3.89
CA GLY A 352 -5.92 -18.64 2.90
C GLY A 352 -7.04 -17.61 2.88
N GLN A 353 -7.68 -17.46 1.73
CA GLN A 353 -8.83 -16.60 1.56
C GLN A 353 -9.88 -17.26 0.65
N TYR A 354 -11.14 -17.18 1.04
CA TYR A 354 -12.25 -17.43 0.16
C TYR A 354 -12.90 -16.09 -0.22
N SER A 355 -13.26 -15.91 -1.48
CA SER A 355 -13.97 -14.73 -1.97
C SER A 355 -15.07 -15.11 -2.94
N TYR A 356 -16.16 -14.34 -2.90
CA TYR A 356 -17.31 -14.56 -3.76
C TYR A 356 -17.82 -13.26 -4.38
N ASP A 357 -18.04 -13.28 -5.69
CA ASP A 357 -18.71 -12.23 -6.47
C ASP A 357 -20.17 -12.65 -6.75
N PHE A 358 -21.11 -11.88 -6.20
CA PHE A 358 -22.55 -12.18 -6.28
C PHE A 358 -23.20 -11.74 -7.60
N ALA A 359 -22.44 -11.19 -8.56
CA ALA A 359 -22.98 -10.79 -9.86
C ALA A 359 -23.68 -11.95 -10.59
N GLY A 360 -23.11 -13.17 -10.51
CA GLY A 360 -23.72 -14.38 -11.08
C GLY A 360 -25.04 -14.81 -10.42
N LEU A 361 -25.33 -14.30 -9.21
CA LEU A 361 -26.59 -14.50 -8.47
C LEU A 361 -27.55 -13.32 -8.60
N GLY A 362 -27.28 -12.38 -9.52
CA GLY A 362 -28.16 -11.23 -9.77
C GLY A 362 -27.95 -10.05 -8.82
N VAL A 363 -26.88 -10.04 -8.03
CA VAL A 363 -26.54 -8.91 -7.13
C VAL A 363 -25.18 -8.32 -7.54
N PRO A 364 -25.08 -7.69 -8.74
CA PRO A 364 -23.84 -7.09 -9.20
C PRO A 364 -23.40 -5.98 -8.24
N GLY A 365 -22.09 -5.92 -7.99
CA GLY A 365 -21.48 -4.97 -7.05
C GLY A 365 -21.35 -5.49 -5.62
N LEU A 366 -22.04 -6.58 -5.24
CA LEU A 366 -21.86 -7.23 -3.94
C LEU A 366 -20.71 -8.25 -4.01
N LYS A 367 -19.76 -8.12 -3.10
CA LYS A 367 -18.64 -9.07 -2.91
C LYS A 367 -18.44 -9.35 -1.43
N ALA A 368 -17.99 -10.56 -1.12
CA ALA A 368 -17.61 -10.93 0.23
C ALA A 368 -16.33 -11.76 0.23
N SER A 369 -15.53 -11.63 1.29
CA SER A 369 -14.36 -12.47 1.51
C SER A 369 -14.12 -12.76 2.99
N VAL A 370 -13.53 -13.90 3.26
CA VAL A 370 -12.95 -14.25 4.56
C VAL A 370 -11.53 -14.77 4.34
N ALA A 371 -10.58 -14.25 5.10
CA ALA A 371 -9.19 -14.67 5.12
C ALA A 371 -8.78 -15.10 6.52
N TYR A 372 -7.82 -16.02 6.57
CA TYR A 372 -7.16 -16.45 7.80
C TYR A 372 -5.67 -16.58 7.54
N LEU A 373 -4.86 -16.03 8.43
CA LEU A 373 -3.40 -16.06 8.40
C LEU A 373 -2.92 -16.58 9.74
N HIS A 374 -1.94 -17.48 9.73
CA HIS A 374 -1.29 -17.98 10.94
C HIS A 374 0.21 -17.99 10.74
N GLY A 375 0.92 -17.27 11.60
CA GLY A 375 2.38 -17.21 11.69
C GLY A 375 2.89 -18.01 12.88
N ASP A 376 3.88 -18.87 12.66
CA ASP A 376 4.61 -19.60 13.69
C ASP A 376 6.13 -19.42 13.55
N ASN A 377 6.89 -20.00 14.49
CA ASN A 377 8.36 -19.96 14.54
C ASN A 377 8.97 -18.55 14.58
N ILE A 378 8.21 -17.58 15.09
CA ILE A 378 8.70 -16.21 15.25
C ILE A 378 9.75 -16.23 16.36
N LYS A 379 10.96 -15.78 16.06
CA LYS A 379 12.05 -15.79 17.04
C LYS A 379 11.74 -14.86 18.22
N ALA A 380 11.92 -15.37 19.44
CA ALA A 380 11.88 -14.56 20.65
C ALA A 380 12.81 -13.34 20.53
N THR A 381 12.35 -12.16 20.95
CA THR A 381 13.05 -10.88 20.71
C THR A 381 14.49 -10.84 21.24
N ASN A 382 14.77 -11.52 22.36
CA ASN A 382 16.10 -11.63 22.98
C ASN A 382 16.94 -12.80 22.43
N GLY A 383 16.44 -13.55 21.44
CA GLY A 383 17.04 -14.77 20.90
C GLY A 383 17.05 -15.96 21.86
N SER A 384 16.39 -15.84 23.02
CA SER A 384 16.40 -16.82 24.10
C SER A 384 14.99 -16.98 24.68
N GLY A 385 14.29 -18.04 24.28
CA GLY A 385 12.92 -18.30 24.72
C GLY A 385 12.21 -19.26 23.78
N SER A 386 10.92 -19.49 24.06
CA SER A 386 10.04 -20.18 23.12
C SER A 386 9.82 -19.30 21.88
N ASP A 387 9.69 -19.94 20.73
CA ASP A 387 9.22 -19.24 19.54
C ASP A 387 7.78 -18.73 19.76
N MET A 388 7.51 -17.55 19.23
CA MET A 388 6.23 -16.86 19.34
C MET A 388 5.33 -17.22 18.14
N SER A 389 4.04 -16.96 18.25
CA SER A 389 3.08 -17.17 17.16
C SER A 389 2.00 -16.09 17.13
N GLU A 390 1.38 -15.94 15.97
CA GLU A 390 0.26 -15.01 15.78
C GLU A 390 -0.74 -15.54 14.75
N TRP A 391 -1.96 -15.02 14.80
CA TRP A 391 -2.93 -15.24 13.74
C TRP A 391 -3.85 -14.05 13.56
N GLU A 392 -4.37 -13.92 12.34
CA GLU A 392 -5.35 -12.91 11.98
C GLU A 392 -6.47 -13.52 11.15
N ARG A 393 -7.71 -13.08 11.43
CA ARG A 393 -8.89 -13.42 10.62
C ARG A 393 -9.54 -12.14 10.13
N ASP A 394 -9.64 -12.02 8.81
CA ASP A 394 -10.24 -10.87 8.15
C ASP A 394 -11.52 -11.23 7.42
N MET A 395 -12.57 -10.45 7.64
CA MET A 395 -13.84 -10.52 6.93
C MET A 395 -14.09 -9.20 6.22
N ARG A 396 -14.58 -9.26 5.00
CA ARG A 396 -14.89 -8.09 4.19
C ARG A 396 -16.17 -8.30 3.39
N ILE A 397 -17.02 -7.28 3.39
CA ILE A 397 -18.19 -7.18 2.52
C ILE A 397 -18.12 -5.83 1.81
N ASP A 398 -18.23 -5.84 0.49
CA ASP A 398 -18.30 -4.66 -0.35
C ASP A 398 -19.61 -4.63 -1.11
N TYR A 399 -20.22 -3.45 -1.23
CA TYR A 399 -21.31 -3.21 -2.17
C TYR A 399 -21.09 -1.90 -2.92
N THR A 400 -21.10 -1.95 -4.25
CA THR A 400 -21.11 -0.75 -5.10
C THR A 400 -22.43 -0.64 -5.82
N VAL A 401 -23.09 0.51 -5.72
CA VAL A 401 -24.34 0.80 -6.45
C VAL A 401 -24.06 0.87 -7.95
N GLN A 402 -24.75 0.04 -8.73
CA GLN A 402 -24.46 -0.12 -10.16
C GLN A 402 -25.18 0.88 -11.06
N GLN A 403 -26.30 1.46 -10.60
CA GLN A 403 -27.19 2.29 -11.41
C GLN A 403 -27.95 3.34 -10.58
N GLY A 404 -28.59 4.30 -11.25
CA GLY A 404 -29.35 5.37 -10.63
C GLY A 404 -28.49 6.52 -10.11
N ALA A 405 -29.09 7.41 -9.33
CA ALA A 405 -28.46 8.65 -8.85
C ALA A 405 -27.23 8.42 -7.95
N LEU A 406 -27.15 7.25 -7.30
CA LEU A 406 -26.02 6.87 -6.44
C LEU A 406 -25.04 5.93 -7.14
N LYS A 407 -25.08 5.79 -8.47
CA LYS A 407 -24.15 4.92 -9.21
C LYS A 407 -22.70 5.24 -8.83
N GLY A 408 -21.95 4.22 -8.41
CA GLY A 408 -20.57 4.36 -7.95
C GLY A 408 -20.42 4.59 -6.44
N PHE A 409 -21.51 4.81 -5.70
CA PHE A 409 -21.48 4.83 -4.25
C PHE A 409 -21.11 3.44 -3.71
N GLY A 410 -20.03 3.38 -2.94
CA GLY A 410 -19.48 2.15 -2.38
C GLY A 410 -19.64 2.11 -0.86
N VAL A 411 -20.02 0.95 -0.34
CA VAL A 411 -20.01 0.62 1.09
C VAL A 411 -19.08 -0.56 1.30
N THR A 412 -18.16 -0.45 2.26
CA THR A 412 -17.28 -1.54 2.67
C THR A 412 -17.36 -1.71 4.18
N LEU A 413 -17.67 -2.93 4.63
CA LEU A 413 -17.54 -3.35 6.01
C LEU A 413 -16.37 -4.33 6.12
N ARG A 414 -15.43 -4.06 7.03
CA ARG A 414 -14.36 -4.98 7.38
C ARG A 414 -14.38 -5.29 8.87
N ASN A 415 -14.12 -6.54 9.21
CA ASN A 415 -13.87 -6.98 10.58
C ASN A 415 -12.60 -7.82 10.61
N GLY A 416 -11.67 -7.47 11.47
CA GLY A 416 -10.41 -8.17 11.69
C GLY A 416 -10.33 -8.63 13.15
N VAL A 417 -9.75 -9.80 13.37
CA VAL A 417 -9.44 -10.35 14.70
C VAL A 417 -8.00 -10.80 14.66
N TYR A 418 -7.15 -10.19 15.47
CA TYR A 418 -5.73 -10.51 15.59
C TYR A 418 -5.45 -11.05 17.00
N ARG A 419 -4.66 -12.11 17.09
CA ARG A 419 -4.17 -12.65 18.36
C ARG A 419 -2.69 -12.99 18.28
N GLY A 420 -1.96 -12.68 19.34
CA GLY A 420 -0.54 -13.03 19.52
C GLY A 420 -0.32 -13.94 20.72
N SER A 421 0.69 -14.80 20.66
CA SER A 421 1.14 -15.63 21.77
C SER A 421 2.62 -15.39 22.00
N GLU A 422 2.99 -14.98 23.21
CA GLU A 422 4.34 -14.55 23.61
C GLU A 422 4.86 -13.31 22.84
N ILE A 423 4.01 -12.67 22.04
CA ILE A 423 4.32 -11.43 21.31
C ILE A 423 3.91 -10.23 22.15
N ASN A 424 4.76 -9.22 22.25
CA ASN A 424 4.47 -7.96 22.94
C ASN A 424 3.61 -7.00 22.08
N ILE A 425 2.47 -7.49 21.59
CA ILE A 425 1.47 -6.74 20.83
C ILE A 425 0.11 -7.14 21.40
N ALA A 426 -0.71 -6.13 21.71
CA ALA A 426 -2.06 -6.37 22.19
C ALA A 426 -2.89 -7.13 21.15
N ASP A 427 -3.65 -8.09 21.65
CA ASP A 427 -4.73 -8.74 20.92
C ASP A 427 -5.75 -7.69 20.47
N GLN A 428 -6.26 -7.80 19.23
CA GLN A 428 -7.04 -6.74 18.60
C GLN A 428 -8.32 -7.25 17.96
N ASP A 429 -9.43 -6.56 18.23
CA ASP A 429 -10.68 -6.70 17.48
C ASP A 429 -10.97 -5.39 16.75
N GLN A 430 -10.91 -5.43 15.41
CA GLN A 430 -10.98 -4.22 14.61
C GLN A 430 -12.17 -4.22 13.65
N THR A 431 -12.89 -3.11 13.57
CA THR A 431 -13.99 -2.88 12.63
C THR A 431 -13.74 -1.61 11.83
N ARG A 432 -13.93 -1.69 10.51
CA ARG A 432 -13.90 -0.54 9.60
C ARG A 432 -15.19 -0.50 8.80
N LEU A 433 -15.89 0.63 8.85
CA LEU A 433 -17.03 0.89 7.97
C LEU A 433 -16.67 2.09 7.09
N ILE A 434 -16.73 1.90 5.78
CA ILE A 434 -16.22 2.85 4.80
C ILE A 434 -17.31 3.14 3.77
N PHE A 435 -17.56 4.42 3.53
CA PHE A 435 -18.42 4.91 2.46
C PHE A 435 -17.58 5.70 1.48
N ASN A 436 -17.62 5.35 0.19
CA ASN A 436 -16.85 6.03 -0.85
C ASN A 436 -17.77 6.52 -1.97
N TYR A 437 -17.45 7.68 -2.53
CA TYR A 437 -18.05 8.15 -3.77
C TYR A 437 -17.04 8.99 -4.55
N THR A 438 -17.00 8.84 -5.87
CA THR A 438 -16.16 9.67 -6.75
C THR A 438 -17.04 10.33 -7.78
N TYR A 439 -16.97 11.67 -7.82
CA TYR A 439 -17.56 12.47 -8.87
C TYR A 439 -16.48 12.89 -9.87
N SER A 440 -16.66 12.56 -11.13
CA SER A 440 -15.80 13.01 -12.23
C SER A 440 -16.43 14.22 -12.91
N PHE A 441 -15.69 15.33 -13.00
CA PHE A 441 -16.17 16.59 -13.59
C PHE A 441 -15.98 16.67 -15.11
N LEU A 442 -15.01 15.92 -15.64
CA LEU A 442 -14.52 15.94 -17.02
C LEU A 442 -14.42 14.52 -17.57
#